data_AF-A0A9J7ISK8-F1
#
_entry.id   AF-A0A9J7ISK8-F1
#
_cell.length_a   1.000
_cell.length_b   1.000
_cell.length_c   1.000
_cell.angle_alpha   90.00
_cell.angle_beta   90.00
_cell.angle_gamma   90.00
#
_symmetry.space_group_name_H-M   'P 1'
#
loop_
_entity.id
_entity.type
_entity.pdbx_description
1 polymer ?
#
loop_
_entity_poly.entity_id
_entity_poly.type
_entity_poly.pdbx_seq_one_letter_code
_entity_poly.pdbx_strand_id
1 'polypeptide(L)'
;MADSWLFTCVLVIICFSLPTFSEGNKCDFYKGRYKAKLVPDVKWPLMLRKGQSSFKIDIPMTWHLVRATRGKNLRISFVCVQIGDGKNTKKEIKKVSINILLSGISARAIIKLKKPMIQNRRLTIQLFGKPRKK
;
A
#
# COMPACT_ATOMS: atom_id res chain seq x y z
N MET A 1 -1.03 51.98 33.91
CA MET A 1 -2.00 51.00 33.38
C MET A 1 -2.08 51.24 31.89
N ALA A 2 -1.53 50.31 31.11
CA ALA A 2 -1.52 50.36 29.65
C ALA A 2 -2.07 49.03 29.15
N ASP A 3 -3.16 49.11 28.40
CA ASP A 3 -3.66 48.04 27.54
C ASP A 3 -2.64 47.72 26.44
N SER A 4 -2.33 46.44 26.27
CA SER A 4 -1.71 45.88 25.06
C SER A 4 -2.24 44.48 24.84
N TRP A 5 -3.38 44.41 24.16
CA TRP A 5 -3.81 43.21 23.44
C TRP A 5 -2.94 43.09 22.19
N LEU A 6 -2.38 41.89 21.92
CA LEU A 6 -2.08 41.30 20.60
C LEU A 6 -1.35 39.97 20.88
N PHE A 7 -2.04 38.83 20.84
CA PHE A 7 -2.23 37.97 19.67
C PHE A 7 -0.96 37.30 19.11
N THR A 8 -1.05 35.97 18.94
CA THR A 8 -0.25 35.08 18.06
C THR A 8 1.19 34.78 18.50
N CYS A 9 1.72 33.57 18.55
CA CYS A 9 1.42 32.29 17.89
C CYS A 9 1.68 31.16 18.90
N VAL A 10 0.71 30.32 19.25
CA VAL A 10 0.54 29.01 18.62
C VAL A 10 1.89 28.41 18.18
N LEU A 11 2.65 27.91 19.15
CA LEU A 11 3.72 26.92 18.93
C LEU A 11 3.06 25.57 18.58
N VAL A 12 2.34 25.54 17.46
CA VAL A 12 2.14 24.33 16.68
C VAL A 12 3.46 24.10 15.95
N ILE A 13 4.44 23.56 16.68
CA ILE A 13 5.54 22.86 16.02
C ILE A 13 4.94 21.52 15.59
N ILE A 14 4.31 21.63 14.43
CA ILE A 14 4.14 20.64 13.38
C ILE A 14 4.69 19.27 13.79
N CYS A 15 3.73 18.38 14.07
CA CYS A 15 3.86 16.95 13.85
C CYS A 15 4.36 16.67 12.42
N PHE A 16 5.66 16.79 12.18
CA PHE A 16 6.31 15.90 11.22
C PHE A 16 6.62 14.63 11.99
N SER A 17 5.56 13.82 12.11
CA SER A 17 5.64 12.38 12.10
C SER A 17 6.65 11.96 11.02
N LEU A 18 7.92 11.86 11.40
CA LEU A 18 8.88 10.99 10.77
C LEU A 18 8.26 9.59 10.87
N PRO A 19 7.75 8.99 9.78
CA PRO A 19 7.53 7.57 9.81
C PRO A 19 8.93 6.98 9.90
N THR A 20 9.27 6.53 11.10
CA THR A 20 10.46 5.74 11.41
C THR A 20 10.66 4.72 10.29
N PHE A 21 11.64 5.03 9.45
CA PHE A 21 12.06 4.26 8.29
C PHE A 21 12.92 3.09 8.79
N SER A 22 12.38 2.21 9.63
CA SER A 22 13.17 1.10 10.18
C SER A 22 12.29 0.04 10.81
N GLU A 23 11.56 -0.71 10.00
CA GLU A 23 11.22 -2.09 10.32
C GLU A 23 11.05 -2.80 8.99
N GLY A 24 11.91 -3.78 8.70
CA GLY A 24 11.91 -4.50 7.44
C GLY A 24 10.48 -4.93 7.09
N ASN A 25 10.04 -4.58 5.88
CA ASN A 25 8.71 -4.90 5.36
C ASN A 25 8.49 -6.42 5.45
N LYS A 26 7.99 -6.90 6.60
CA LYS A 26 7.54 -8.27 6.83
C LYS A 26 6.31 -8.45 5.97
N CYS A 27 6.56 -8.96 4.77
CA CYS A 27 5.51 -9.22 3.81
C CYS A 27 5.09 -10.68 3.91
N ASP A 28 3.90 -10.94 4.44
CA ASP A 28 3.45 -12.32 4.69
C ASP A 28 3.02 -13.05 3.43
N PHE A 29 2.44 -12.32 2.47
CA PHE A 29 2.20 -12.83 1.13
C PHE A 29 2.77 -11.87 0.10
N TYR A 30 3.67 -12.41 -0.74
CA TYR A 30 4.28 -11.66 -1.82
C TYR A 30 4.04 -12.32 -3.17
N LYS A 31 3.97 -11.48 -4.20
CA LYS A 31 4.02 -11.92 -5.60
C LYS A 31 5.05 -11.10 -6.37
N GLY A 32 5.97 -11.79 -7.02
CA GLY A 32 7.07 -11.18 -7.78
C GLY A 32 8.43 -11.39 -7.13
N ARG A 33 9.50 -10.86 -7.75
CA ARG A 33 10.87 -10.92 -7.21
C ARG A 33 11.18 -9.60 -6.53
N TYR A 34 11.31 -9.62 -5.19
CA TYR A 34 11.77 -8.46 -4.44
C TYR A 34 13.20 -8.10 -4.85
N LYS A 35 13.49 -6.80 -4.98
CA LYS A 35 14.86 -6.27 -5.16
C LYS A 35 14.98 -5.03 -4.27
N ALA A 36 16.14 -4.83 -3.65
CA ALA A 36 16.39 -3.67 -2.77
C ALA A 36 16.16 -2.31 -3.44
N LYS A 37 16.26 -2.24 -4.78
CA LYS A 37 16.05 -1.02 -5.57
C LYS A 37 14.59 -0.77 -5.98
N LEU A 38 13.61 -1.45 -5.38
CA LEU A 38 12.19 -1.22 -5.70
C LEU A 38 11.68 0.03 -5.00
N VAL A 39 10.79 0.77 -5.69
CA VAL A 39 10.15 1.97 -5.13
C VAL A 39 8.84 1.54 -4.47
N PRO A 40 8.70 1.67 -3.14
CA PRO A 40 7.46 1.35 -2.46
C PRO A 40 6.38 2.40 -2.75
N ASP A 41 5.15 1.94 -2.90
CA ASP A 41 3.95 2.78 -2.78
C ASP A 41 3.53 2.91 -1.31
N VAL A 42 2.49 3.70 -1.06
CA VAL A 42 1.82 3.72 0.25
C VAL A 42 1.14 2.38 0.56
N LYS A 43 0.98 2.09 1.85
CA LYS A 43 0.20 0.95 2.33
C LYS A 43 -1.28 1.32 2.23
N TRP A 44 -2.04 0.55 1.46
CA TRP A 44 -3.48 0.71 1.26
C TRP A 44 -4.26 -0.19 2.22
N PRO A 45 -4.86 0.36 3.29
CA PRO A 45 -5.68 -0.41 4.21
C PRO A 45 -7.09 -0.58 3.66
N LEU A 46 -7.57 -1.81 3.68
CA LEU A 46 -8.84 -2.24 3.11
C LEU A 46 -9.54 -3.17 4.08
N MET A 47 -10.86 -3.20 4.07
CA MET A 47 -11.64 -4.11 4.90
C MET A 47 -12.16 -5.29 4.06
N LEU A 48 -11.73 -6.50 4.42
CA LEU A 48 -12.34 -7.73 3.96
C LEU A 48 -13.57 -8.02 4.81
N ARG A 49 -14.70 -8.22 4.16
CA ARG A 49 -15.97 -8.53 4.83
C ARG A 49 -16.13 -10.04 4.98
N LYS A 50 -16.82 -10.47 6.04
CA LYS A 50 -17.24 -11.86 6.26
C LYS A 50 -17.96 -12.41 5.01
N GLY A 51 -17.68 -13.66 4.68
CA GLY A 51 -18.27 -14.36 3.53
C GLY A 51 -17.59 -14.08 2.19
N GLN A 52 -16.70 -13.09 2.07
CA GLN A 52 -15.98 -12.84 0.82
C GLN A 52 -14.95 -13.94 0.54
N SER A 53 -14.96 -14.44 -0.71
CA SER A 53 -13.99 -15.43 -1.23
C SER A 53 -13.06 -14.83 -2.29
N SER A 54 -13.48 -13.74 -2.92
CA SER A 54 -12.73 -12.97 -3.90
C SER A 54 -12.93 -11.49 -3.63
N PHE A 55 -11.86 -10.73 -3.80
CA PHE A 55 -11.84 -9.30 -3.58
C PHE A 55 -11.16 -8.63 -4.78
N LYS A 56 -11.82 -7.62 -5.34
CA LYS A 56 -11.34 -6.87 -6.49
C LYS A 56 -11.36 -5.40 -6.11
N ILE A 57 -10.23 -4.74 -6.23
CA ILE A 57 -10.11 -3.32 -5.94
C ILE A 57 -9.23 -2.61 -6.96
N ASP A 58 -9.59 -1.37 -7.27
CA ASP A 58 -8.79 -0.45 -8.03
C ASP A 58 -8.07 0.48 -7.05
N ILE A 59 -6.74 0.40 -7.05
CA ILE A 59 -5.85 1.14 -6.16
C ILE A 59 -5.20 2.24 -7.00
N PRO A 60 -5.42 3.53 -6.67
CA PRO A 60 -4.69 4.60 -7.32
C PRO A 60 -3.24 4.55 -6.85
N MET A 61 -2.30 4.59 -7.79
CA MET A 61 -0.89 4.62 -7.47
C MET A 61 -0.49 6.02 -7.04
N THR A 62 0.39 6.15 -6.04
CA THR A 62 0.89 7.47 -5.68
C THR A 62 1.68 8.09 -6.82
N TRP A 63 1.63 9.42 -6.88
CA TRP A 63 2.42 10.20 -7.83
C TRP A 63 3.92 9.87 -7.77
N HIS A 64 4.45 9.56 -6.57
CA HIS A 64 5.84 9.16 -6.40
C HIS A 64 6.18 7.87 -7.16
N LEU A 65 5.33 6.84 -7.04
CA LEU A 65 5.49 5.59 -7.77
C LEU A 65 5.38 5.81 -9.28
N VAL A 66 4.35 6.54 -9.71
CA VAL A 66 4.10 6.86 -11.13
C VAL A 66 5.26 7.66 -11.74
N ARG A 67 5.78 8.64 -11.02
CA ARG A 67 6.93 9.46 -11.45
C ARG A 67 8.22 8.64 -11.48
N ALA A 68 8.47 7.80 -10.48
CA ALA A 68 9.66 6.95 -10.43
C ALA A 68 9.68 5.89 -11.55
N THR A 69 8.49 5.57 -12.09
CA THR A 69 8.28 4.59 -13.17
C THR A 69 7.97 5.22 -14.53
N ARG A 70 8.06 6.56 -14.65
CA ARG A 70 7.78 7.43 -15.83
C ARG A 70 7.56 6.71 -17.17
N GLY A 71 6.28 6.59 -17.56
CA GLY A 71 5.82 6.53 -18.95
C GLY A 71 5.80 5.15 -19.64
N LYS A 72 4.60 4.76 -20.09
CA LYS A 72 4.24 3.64 -20.98
C LYS A 72 4.57 2.20 -20.53
N ASN A 73 5.53 1.99 -19.64
CA ASN A 73 5.92 0.66 -19.15
C ASN A 73 5.94 0.60 -17.62
N LEU A 74 4.89 1.13 -17.00
CA LEU A 74 4.69 1.01 -15.57
C LEU A 74 4.61 -0.49 -15.24
N ARG A 75 5.55 -1.00 -14.44
CA ARG A 75 5.64 -2.42 -14.09
C ARG A 75 5.69 -2.57 -12.58
N ILE A 76 4.60 -3.06 -12.01
CA ILE A 76 4.59 -3.54 -10.63
C ILE A 76 5.36 -4.85 -10.59
N SER A 77 6.53 -4.82 -9.97
CA SER A 77 7.45 -5.97 -9.92
C SER A 77 7.29 -6.79 -8.65
N PHE A 78 6.70 -6.19 -7.62
CA PHE A 78 6.46 -6.83 -6.35
C PHE A 78 5.17 -6.27 -5.73
N VAL A 79 4.43 -7.15 -5.07
CA VAL A 79 3.19 -6.83 -4.38
C VAL A 79 3.28 -7.43 -3.01
N CYS A 80 3.00 -6.62 -2.00
CA CYS A 80 2.84 -7.10 -0.65
C CYS A 80 1.39 -7.08 -0.22
N VAL A 81 0.95 -8.18 0.39
CA VAL A 81 -0.38 -8.31 0.97
C VAL A 81 -0.27 -8.85 2.39
N GLN A 82 -0.97 -8.23 3.32
CA GLN A 82 -1.03 -8.59 4.74
C GLN A 82 -2.48 -8.62 5.21
N ILE A 83 -2.92 -9.70 5.87
CA ILE A 83 -4.26 -9.80 6.50
C ILE A 83 -4.09 -9.78 8.01
N GLY A 84 -4.81 -8.88 8.69
CA GLY A 84 -4.71 -8.66 10.14
C GLY A 84 -3.27 -8.35 10.56
N ASP A 85 -2.80 -9.04 11.60
CA ASP A 85 -1.44 -8.90 12.14
C ASP A 85 -0.39 -9.71 11.35
N GLY A 86 -0.76 -10.24 10.17
CA GLY A 86 0.16 -10.81 9.20
C GLY A 86 0.48 -12.29 9.34
N LYS A 87 0.45 -12.84 10.55
CA LYS A 87 0.93 -14.20 10.87
C LYS A 87 0.33 -15.36 10.04
N ASN A 88 -0.82 -15.20 9.38
CA ASN A 88 -1.49 -16.27 8.62
C ASN A 88 -1.86 -15.94 7.16
N THR A 89 -1.41 -14.80 6.63
CA THR A 89 -1.85 -14.31 5.32
C THR A 89 -1.62 -15.31 4.18
N LYS A 90 -0.48 -16.01 4.17
CA LYS A 90 -0.12 -17.00 3.13
C LYS A 90 -1.02 -18.25 3.14
N LYS A 91 -1.58 -18.61 4.30
CA LYS A 91 -2.49 -19.74 4.43
C LYS A 91 -3.88 -19.38 3.91
N GLU A 92 -4.30 -18.12 4.07
CA GLU A 92 -5.63 -17.63 3.71
C GLU A 92 -5.76 -17.28 2.21
N ILE A 93 -4.69 -16.80 1.58
CA ILE A 93 -4.70 -16.36 0.17
C ILE A 93 -4.42 -17.53 -0.79
N LYS A 94 -5.30 -17.72 -1.78
CA LYS A 94 -5.12 -18.68 -2.89
C LYS A 94 -4.31 -18.06 -4.03
N LYS A 95 -4.66 -16.85 -4.44
CA LYS A 95 -4.06 -16.17 -5.59
C LYS A 95 -4.18 -14.67 -5.45
N VAL A 96 -3.11 -13.96 -5.83
CA VAL A 96 -3.15 -12.52 -6.08
C VAL A 96 -2.82 -12.28 -7.53
N SER A 97 -3.60 -11.44 -8.20
CA SER A 97 -3.33 -10.94 -9.55
C SER A 97 -3.39 -9.43 -9.54
N ILE A 98 -2.45 -8.78 -10.22
CA ILE A 98 -2.45 -7.33 -10.39
C ILE A 98 -2.44 -7.04 -11.88
N ASN A 99 -3.40 -6.24 -12.31
CA ASN A 99 -3.50 -5.73 -13.66
C ASN A 99 -3.39 -4.20 -13.58
N ILE A 100 -2.47 -3.61 -14.33
CA ILE A 100 -2.35 -2.16 -14.42
C ILE A 100 -3.45 -1.68 -15.37
N LEU A 101 -4.24 -0.68 -14.94
CA LEU A 101 -5.31 -0.13 -15.76
C LEU A 101 -4.74 0.80 -16.82
N LEU A 102 -5.46 0.95 -17.95
CA LEU A 102 -4.99 1.62 -19.18
C LEU A 102 -4.50 3.07 -18.97
N SER A 103 -4.96 3.75 -17.92
CA SER A 103 -4.47 5.08 -17.55
C SER A 103 -3.05 5.09 -16.97
N GLY A 104 -2.50 3.93 -16.58
CA GLY A 104 -1.19 3.81 -15.92
C GLY A 104 -1.14 4.39 -14.51
N ILE A 105 -2.21 5.03 -14.04
CA ILE A 105 -2.27 5.72 -12.75
C ILE A 105 -2.94 4.84 -11.68
N SER A 106 -3.53 3.71 -12.08
CA SER A 106 -4.23 2.80 -11.17
C SER A 106 -3.86 1.34 -11.43
N ALA A 107 -3.83 0.54 -10.38
CA ALA A 107 -3.68 -0.91 -10.44
C ALA A 107 -4.92 -1.59 -9.89
N ARG A 108 -5.42 -2.56 -10.63
CA ARG A 108 -6.47 -3.47 -10.20
C ARG A 108 -5.85 -4.66 -9.51
N ALA A 109 -6.03 -4.76 -8.20
CA ALA A 109 -5.65 -5.91 -7.41
C ALA A 109 -6.84 -6.87 -7.27
N ILE A 110 -6.63 -8.14 -7.63
CA ILE A 110 -7.58 -9.22 -7.47
C ILE A 110 -6.98 -10.23 -6.50
N ILE A 111 -7.59 -10.38 -5.33
CA ILE A 111 -7.17 -11.29 -4.27
C ILE A 111 -8.24 -12.36 -4.13
N LYS A 112 -7.88 -13.62 -4.38
CA LYS A 112 -8.72 -14.79 -4.15
C LYS A 112 -8.25 -15.51 -2.90
N LEU A 113 -9.17 -15.78 -1.99
CA LEU A 113 -8.93 -16.52 -0.76
C LEU A 113 -9.13 -18.03 -1.00
N LYS A 114 -8.51 -18.88 -0.19
CA LYS A 114 -8.70 -20.33 -0.25
C LYS A 114 -10.05 -20.77 0.32
N LYS A 115 -10.52 -20.06 1.34
CA LYS A 115 -11.81 -20.24 2.01
C LYS A 115 -12.48 -18.88 2.19
N PRO A 116 -13.81 -18.80 2.25
CA PRO A 116 -14.51 -17.55 2.57
C PRO A 116 -14.08 -17.03 3.95
N MET A 117 -14.02 -15.70 4.10
CA MET A 117 -13.65 -15.10 5.38
C MET A 117 -14.67 -15.40 6.46
N ILE A 118 -14.19 -15.91 7.60
CA ILE A 118 -15.01 -16.24 8.77
C ILE A 118 -15.42 -14.96 9.53
N GLN A 119 -14.56 -13.95 9.53
CA GLN A 119 -14.76 -12.67 10.22
C GLN A 119 -14.23 -11.50 9.38
N ASN A 120 -14.69 -10.28 9.71
CA ASN A 120 -14.16 -9.07 9.11
C ASN A 120 -12.68 -8.92 9.51
N ARG A 121 -11.83 -8.62 8.53
CA ARG A 121 -10.40 -8.37 8.79
C ARG A 121 -9.87 -7.23 7.95
N ARG A 122 -8.89 -6.52 8.50
CA ARG A 122 -8.13 -5.53 7.75
C ARG A 122 -7.14 -6.25 6.82
N LEU A 123 -7.08 -5.80 5.59
CA LEU A 123 -6.15 -6.19 4.57
C LEU A 123 -5.31 -4.98 4.22
N THR A 124 -3.99 -5.12 4.17
CA THR A 124 -3.10 -4.07 3.71
C THR A 124 -2.43 -4.52 2.42
N ILE A 125 -2.50 -3.68 1.39
CA ILE A 125 -1.83 -3.91 0.11
C ILE A 125 -0.77 -2.84 -0.08
N GLN A 126 0.44 -3.23 -0.48
CA GLN A 126 1.49 -2.30 -0.88
C GLN A 126 2.05 -2.72 -2.23
N LEU A 127 2.09 -1.77 -3.16
CA LEU A 127 2.63 -1.97 -4.50
C LEU A 127 4.10 -1.55 -4.54
N PHE A 128 4.91 -2.23 -5.34
CA PHE A 128 6.31 -1.89 -5.52
C PHE A 128 6.65 -1.84 -7.00
N GLY A 129 7.08 -0.67 -7.43
CA GLY A 129 7.47 -0.38 -8.81
C GLY A 129 8.96 -0.59 -9.01
N LYS A 130 9.34 -0.97 -10.23
CA LYS A 130 10.75 -0.99 -10.62
C LYS A 130 11.15 0.37 -11.17
N PRO A 131 12.17 1.04 -10.60
CA PRO A 131 12.64 2.29 -11.18
C PRO A 131 13.23 2.03 -12.56
N ARG A 132 13.10 3.02 -13.44
CA ARG A 132 13.78 3.00 -14.74
C ARG A 132 15.28 2.84 -14.51
N LYS A 133 15.93 1.92 -15.24
CA LYS A 133 17.39 1.95 -15.35
C LYS A 133 17.74 3.24 -16.10
N LYS A 134 18.45 4.16 -15.43
CA LYS A 134 19.07 5.30 -16.12
C LYS A 134 20.01 4.78 -17.19
#